data_AF-A0A0F5AMU6-F1
#
_entry.id   AF-A0A0F5AMU6-F1
#
_cell.length_a   1.000
_cell.length_b   1.000
_cell.length_c   1.000
_cell.angle_alpha   90.00
_cell.angle_beta   90.00
_cell.angle_gamma   90.00
#
_symmetry.space_group_name_H-M   'P 1'
#
loop_
_entity.id
_entity.type
_entity.pdbx_description
1 polymer ?
#
loop_
_entity_poly.entity_id
_entity_poly.type
_entity_poly.pdbx_seq_one_letter_code
_entity_poly.pdbx_strand_id
1 'polypeptide(L)'
;MSVIIELMDKAKSCQGLPSDYALAKKLNLKPSTVSKWRVKKSIPEWSAVFELVDLAGDTDQNVVWRVLQEKEENPRLINTLRKGLSCRP
;
A
#
# COMPACT_ATOMS: atom_id res chain seq x y z
N MET A 1 -5.72 -11.88 3.19
CA MET A 1 -4.30 -11.57 2.90
C MET A 1 -4.10 -10.08 3.10
N SER A 2 -2.89 -9.63 3.45
CA SER A 2 -2.65 -8.18 3.66
C SER A 2 -2.22 -7.54 2.34
N VAL A 3 -2.92 -6.47 1.96
CA VAL A 3 -2.71 -5.75 0.69
C VAL A 3 -1.33 -5.11 0.69
N ILE A 4 -0.88 -4.63 1.84
CA ILE A 4 0.45 -4.03 2.01
C ILE A 4 1.56 -5.03 1.68
N ILE A 5 1.43 -6.29 2.12
CA ILE A 5 2.43 -7.32 1.84
C ILE A 5 2.47 -7.63 0.35
N GLU A 6 1.30 -7.75 -0.29
CA GLU A 6 1.19 -7.94 -1.75
C GLU A 6 1.87 -6.79 -2.51
N LEU A 7 1.65 -5.54 -2.08
CA LEU A 7 2.30 -4.37 -2.69
C LEU A 7 3.80 -4.38 -2.50
N MET A 8 4.30 -4.73 -1.32
CA MET A 8 5.73 -4.83 -1.07
C MET A 8 6.38 -5.89 -1.96
N ASP A 9 5.74 -7.04 -2.13
CA ASP A 9 6.25 -8.11 -2.99
C ASP A 9 6.22 -7.72 -4.48
N LYS A 10 5.14 -7.08 -4.95
CA LYS A 10 5.08 -6.51 -6.30
C LYS A 10 6.15 -5.45 -6.52
N ALA A 11 6.27 -4.48 -5.61
CA ALA A 11 7.26 -3.41 -5.70
C ALA A 11 8.68 -3.99 -5.75
N LYS A 12 9.00 -5.02 -4.94
CA LYS A 12 10.29 -5.71 -5.04
C LYS A 12 10.49 -6.38 -6.39
N SER A 13 9.48 -7.10 -6.88
CA SER A 13 9.54 -7.81 -8.15
C SER A 13 9.74 -6.85 -9.33
N CYS A 14 8.96 -5.77 -9.41
CA CYS A 14 9.07 -4.75 -10.45
C CYS A 14 10.42 -4.03 -10.43
N GLN A 15 10.98 -3.82 -9.24
CA GLN A 15 12.24 -3.09 -9.07
C GLN A 15 13.47 -4.01 -9.02
N GLY A 16 13.30 -5.33 -9.19
CA GLY A 16 14.39 -6.31 -9.13
C GLY A 16 15.12 -6.35 -7.78
N LEU A 17 14.42 -6.05 -6.68
CA LEU A 17 15.04 -5.91 -5.37
C LEU A 17 15.21 -7.28 -4.68
N PRO A 18 16.42 -7.63 -4.20
CA PRO A 18 16.68 -8.94 -3.60
C PRO A 18 16.20 -9.04 -2.14
N SER A 19 15.89 -7.92 -1.47
CA SER A 19 15.53 -7.91 -0.05
C SER A 19 14.63 -6.75 0.35
N ASP A 20 13.94 -6.90 1.48
CA ASP A 20 13.15 -5.81 2.08
C ASP A 20 14.02 -4.64 2.54
N TYR A 21 15.29 -4.90 2.86
CA TYR A 21 16.25 -3.85 3.19
C TYR A 21 16.51 -2.95 1.97
N ALA A 22 16.63 -3.54 0.78
CA ALA A 22 16.77 -2.78 -0.45
C ALA A 22 15.52 -1.96 -0.77
N LEU A 23 14.33 -2.52 -0.50
CA LEU A 23 13.06 -1.78 -0.60
C LEU A 23 13.01 -0.60 0.39
N ALA A 24 13.39 -0.82 1.65
CA ALA A 24 13.44 0.23 2.66
C ALA A 24 14.38 1.37 2.24
N LYS A 25 15.55 1.04 1.71
CA LYS A 25 16.50 2.03 1.19
C LYS A 25 15.92 2.82 0.01
N LYS A 26 15.18 2.15 -0.87
CA LYS A 26 14.54 2.78 -2.04
C LYS A 26 13.42 3.75 -1.65
N LEU A 27 12.64 3.38 -0.64
CA LEU A 27 11.60 4.22 -0.03
C LEU A 27 12.17 5.28 0.94
N ASN A 28 13.49 5.33 1.12
CA ASN A 28 14.15 6.20 2.12
C ASN A 28 13.59 6.02 3.55
N LEU A 29 13.21 4.79 3.90
CA LEU A 29 12.64 4.43 5.19
C LEU A 29 13.60 3.58 6.01
N LYS A 30 13.39 3.57 7.33
CA LYS A 30 14.11 2.66 8.22
C LYS A 30 13.71 1.20 7.90
N PRO A 31 14.66 0.26 7.82
CA PRO A 31 14.35 -1.17 7.60
C PRO A 31 13.38 -1.74 8.64
N SER A 32 13.43 -1.23 9.87
CA SER A 32 12.51 -1.59 10.94
C SER A 32 11.05 -1.20 10.64
N THR A 33 10.81 -0.14 9.89
CA THR A 33 9.46 0.26 9.44
C THR A 33 8.90 -0.77 8.47
N VAL A 34 9.68 -1.14 7.45
CA VAL A 34 9.29 -2.13 6.44
C VAL A 34 9.08 -3.51 7.06
N SER A 35 9.93 -3.89 8.04
CA SER A 35 9.76 -5.12 8.81
C SER A 35 8.46 -5.15 9.60
N LYS A 36 8.05 -4.02 10.22
CA LYS A 36 6.76 -3.92 10.94
C LYS A 36 5.56 -4.12 10.02
N TRP A 37 5.63 -3.63 8.79
CA TRP A 37 4.58 -3.84 7.79
C TRP A 37 4.46 -5.31 7.39
N ARG A 38 5.61 -5.98 7.17
CA ARG A 38 5.68 -7.43 6.89
C ARG A 38 4.98 -8.28 7.96
N VAL A 39 5.15 -7.93 9.23
CA VAL A 39 4.53 -8.65 10.35
C VAL A 39 3.16 -8.07 10.75
N LYS A 40 2.58 -7.16 9.94
CA LYS A 40 1.29 -6.49 10.17
C LYS A 40 1.17 -5.77 11.52
N LYS A 41 2.30 -5.38 12.12
CA LYS A 41 2.32 -4.61 13.38
C LYS A 41 1.97 -3.14 13.17
N SER A 42 2.07 -2.65 11.95
CA SER A 42 1.79 -1.27 11.56
C SER A 42 1.36 -1.25 10.10
N ILE A 43 0.47 -0.32 9.76
CA ILE A 43 0.06 -0.04 8.39
C ILE A 43 0.85 1.17 7.89
N PRO A 44 1.32 1.20 6.64
CA PRO A 44 2.02 2.35 6.09
C PRO A 44 1.15 3.61 6.10
N GLU A 45 1.81 4.75 6.16
CA GLU A 45 1.17 6.03 5.85
C GLU A 45 0.89 6.16 4.36
N TRP A 46 -0.11 6.97 4.02
CA TRP A 46 -0.55 7.11 2.62
C TRP A 46 0.58 7.52 1.68
N SER A 47 1.52 8.37 2.11
CA SER A 47 2.71 8.71 1.32
C SER A 47 3.52 7.48 0.92
N ALA A 48 3.79 6.58 1.86
CA ALA A 48 4.51 5.34 1.60
C ALA A 48 3.69 4.34 0.78
N VAL A 49 2.35 4.36 0.90
CA VAL A 49 1.46 3.55 0.05
C VAL A 49 1.60 3.99 -1.40
N PHE A 50 1.52 5.28 -1.70
CA PHE A 50 1.67 5.80 -3.06
C PHE A 50 3.05 5.50 -3.64
N GLU A 51 4.12 5.68 -2.86
CA GLU A 51 5.46 5.28 -3.32
C GLU A 51 5.55 3.78 -3.63
N LEU A 52 4.92 2.92 -2.82
CA LEU A 52 4.85 1.49 -3.12
C LEU A 52 4.07 1.20 -4.41
N VAL A 53 2.98 1.95 -4.68
CA VAL A 53 2.21 1.82 -5.92
C VAL A 53 3.06 2.18 -7.13
N ASP A 54 3.74 3.33 -7.07
CA ASP A 54 4.64 3.80 -8.11
C ASP A 54 5.74 2.78 -8.40
N LEU A 55 6.32 2.20 -7.33
CA LEU A 55 7.35 1.17 -7.47
C LEU A 55 6.80 -0.17 -8.00
N ALA A 56 5.55 -0.51 -7.67
CA ALA A 56 4.86 -1.71 -8.14
C ALA A 56 4.28 -1.56 -9.56
N GLY A 57 4.21 -0.35 -10.10
CA GLY A 57 3.57 -0.09 -11.39
C GLY A 57 2.08 -0.45 -11.41
N ASP A 58 1.42 -0.41 -10.25
CA ASP A 58 0.00 -0.72 -10.11
C ASP A 58 -0.84 0.58 -10.22
N THR A 59 -2.16 0.46 -10.32
CA THR A 59 -3.02 1.65 -10.43
C THR A 59 -3.42 2.16 -9.04
N ASP A 60 -3.17 3.45 -8.76
CA ASP A 60 -3.49 4.11 -7.48
C ASP A 60 -4.90 3.79 -6.97
N GLN A 61 -5.88 3.83 -7.87
CA GLN A 61 -7.29 3.65 -7.51
C GLN A 61 -7.59 2.26 -6.92
N ASN A 62 -6.97 1.20 -7.47
CA ASN A 62 -7.17 -0.16 -7.00
C ASN A 62 -6.47 -0.37 -5.65
N VAL A 63 -5.24 0.14 -5.53
CA VAL A 63 -4.46 0.00 -4.30
C VAL A 63 -5.05 0.81 -3.15
N VAL A 64 -5.40 2.08 -3.39
CA VAL A 64 -6.01 2.93 -2.37
C VAL A 64 -7.28 2.28 -1.84
N TRP A 65 -8.15 1.78 -2.71
CA TRP A 65 -9.37 1.09 -2.29
C TRP A 65 -9.09 -0.11 -1.39
N ARG A 66 -8.15 -0.98 -1.80
CA ARG A 66 -7.78 -2.19 -1.05
C ARG A 66 -7.12 -1.86 0.29
N VAL A 67 -6.23 -0.87 0.33
CA VAL A 67 -5.59 -0.39 1.57
C VAL A 67 -6.60 0.26 2.50
N LEU A 68 -7.58 0.99 1.97
CA LEU A 68 -8.63 1.61 2.77
C LEU A 68 -9.50 0.57 3.47
N GLN A 69 -9.82 -0.55 2.81
CA GLN A 69 -10.53 -1.66 3.46
C GLN A 69 -9.73 -2.31 4.59
N GLU A 70 -8.40 -2.23 4.56
CA GLU A 70 -7.53 -2.78 5.59
C GLU A 70 -7.25 -1.78 6.72
N LYS A 71 -7.24 -0.47 6.42
CA LYS A 71 -7.05 0.61 7.41
C LYS A 71 -8.33 0.98 8.16
N GLU A 72 -9.47 0.94 7.47
CA GLU A 72 -10.73 1.47 7.97
C GLU A 72 -11.79 0.37 8.06
N GLU A 73 -12.13 0.01 9.30
CA GLU A 73 -13.34 -0.77 9.58
C GLU A 73 -14.60 0.10 9.53
N ASN A 74 -14.46 1.43 9.35
CA ASN A 74 -15.59 2.35 9.39
C ASN A 74 -16.46 2.26 8.11
N PRO A 75 -17.68 1.71 8.20
CA PRO A 75 -18.53 1.48 7.03
C PRO A 75 -19.00 2.79 6.37
N ARG A 76 -18.97 3.94 7.06
CA ARG A 76 -19.32 5.25 6.47
C ARG A 76 -18.30 5.72 5.44
N LEU A 77 -17.00 5.53 5.70
CA LEU A 77 -15.93 5.92 4.77
C LEU A 77 -15.98 5.06 3.50
N ILE A 78 -16.11 3.75 3.66
CA ILE A 78 -16.23 2.79 2.54
C ILE A 78 -17.45 3.13 1.67
N ASN A 79 -18.62 3.40 2.27
CA ASN A 79 -19.83 3.75 1.53
C ASN A 79 -19.74 5.09 0.81
N THR A 80 -19.00 6.06 1.36
CA THR A 80 -18.81 7.38 0.75
C THR A 80 -17.91 7.28 -0.48
N LEU A 81 -16.81 6.53 -0.40
CA LEU A 81 -15.93 6.27 -1.54
C LEU A 81 -16.65 5.47 -2.63
N ARG A 82 -17.51 4.51 -2.26
CA ARG A 82 -18.35 3.76 -3.21
C ARG A 82 -19.32 4.66 -3.98
N LYS A 83 -19.94 5.64 -3.30
CA LYS A 83 -20.86 6.60 -3.94
C LYS A 83 -20.16 7.61 -4.86
N GLY A 84 -18.91 7.99 -4.54
CA GLY A 84 -18.11 8.87 -5.39
C GLY A 84 -17.79 8.27 -6.77
N LEU A 85 -17.64 6.94 -6.85
CA LEU A 85 -17.42 6.21 -8.11
C LEU A 85 -18.65 6.21 -9.05
N SER A 86 -19.87 6.31 -8.51
CA SER A 86 -21.10 6.31 -9.31
C SER A 86 -21.50 7.69 -9.82
N CYS A 87 -20.86 8.76 -9.35
CA CYS A 87 -21.13 10.14 -9.77
C CYS A 87 -19.92 10.71 -10.51
N ARG A 88 -19.58 10.13 -11.67
CA ARG A 88 -18.76 10.83 -12.68
C ARG A 88 -19.70 11.31 -13.79
N PRO A 89 -19.73 12.62 -14.12
CA PRO A 89 -20.41 13.11 -15.31
C PRO A 89 -19.73 12.62 -16.60
#